data_AF-A0A1Q6UFD1-F1
#
_entry.id   AF-A0A1Q6UFD1-F1
#
_cell.length_a   1.000
_cell.length_b   1.000
_cell.length_c   1.000
_cell.angle_alpha   90.00
_cell.angle_beta   90.00
_cell.angle_gamma   90.00
#
_symmetry.space_group_name_H-M   'P 1'
#
loop_
_entity.id
_entity.type
_entity.pdbx_description
1 polymer ?
#
loop_
_entity_poly.entity_id
_entity_poly.type
_entity_poly.pdbx_seq_one_letter_code
_entity_poly.pdbx_strand_id
1 'polypeptide(L)'
;MYESGNGKKLWNNGKLDKTGGWSYGIYQIATQNGTMNDYLNYLQQHPNYRHFYHRLQRAGGNNTAITGDAQFKNTWADLSKNSDFLQSQQDFIVAKKLDPALRRISDIKGLNLEYRSPVVRDVLYSTATQHGEGGAADVFHSALGFDASDLSDEDIINKIYQERSNVGKYFRKSSIEIQNNLKNVRFPNENAKALKLLKCYSY
;
A
#
# COMPACT_ATOMS: atom_id res chain seq x y z
N MET A 1 -10.48 -6.91 -3.39
CA MET A 1 -10.82 -7.97 -4.36
C MET A 1 -10.57 -9.32 -3.71
N TYR A 2 -11.68 -10.07 -3.56
CA TYR A 2 -11.85 -11.51 -3.38
C TYR A 2 -11.12 -12.28 -2.26
N GLU A 3 -11.91 -12.58 -1.24
CA GLU A 3 -11.82 -13.78 -0.42
C GLU A 3 -12.05 -15.04 -1.27
N SER A 4 -11.31 -16.10 -0.96
CA SER A 4 -11.74 -17.48 -1.18
C SER A 4 -10.90 -18.45 -0.35
N GLY A 5 -11.57 -19.18 0.55
CA GLY A 5 -11.37 -20.60 0.81
C GLY A 5 -10.07 -21.08 1.46
N ASN A 6 -10.21 -21.57 2.68
CA ASN A 6 -9.48 -22.70 3.26
C ASN A 6 -7.95 -22.66 3.24
N GLY A 7 -7.37 -22.09 4.30
CA GLY A 7 -6.34 -22.76 5.09
C GLY A 7 -4.94 -23.02 4.48
N LYS A 8 -4.64 -22.65 3.23
CA LYS A 8 -3.28 -22.62 2.67
C LYS A 8 -3.18 -21.61 1.52
N LYS A 9 -2.98 -20.32 1.80
CA LYS A 9 -2.53 -19.34 0.79
C LYS A 9 -1.17 -18.82 1.21
N LEU A 10 -0.10 -19.39 0.67
CA LEU A 10 1.26 -18.84 0.72
C LEU A 10 1.35 -17.58 -0.17
N TRP A 11 0.72 -16.49 0.30
CA TRP A 11 1.01 -15.05 0.18
C TRP A 11 1.57 -14.46 -1.15
N ASN A 12 1.28 -15.11 -2.27
CA ASN A 12 1.38 -14.66 -3.68
C ASN A 12 2.78 -14.75 -4.35
N ASN A 13 3.08 -15.94 -4.90
CA ASN A 13 4.33 -16.35 -5.54
C ASN A 13 4.44 -15.97 -7.03
N GLY A 14 3.88 -14.83 -7.42
CA GLY A 14 3.77 -14.40 -8.82
C GLY A 14 2.42 -14.77 -9.43
N LYS A 15 1.65 -13.75 -9.83
CA LYS A 15 0.47 -13.90 -10.69
C LYS A 15 0.63 -13.05 -11.93
N LEU A 16 0.11 -13.56 -13.05
CA LEU A 16 -0.10 -12.77 -14.26
C LEU A 16 -1.15 -11.70 -13.96
N ASP A 17 -0.82 -10.44 -14.19
CA ASP A 17 -1.79 -9.36 -14.25
C ASP A 17 -2.58 -9.43 -15.57
N LYS A 18 -3.66 -8.65 -15.67
CA LYS A 18 -4.53 -8.59 -16.87
C LYS A 18 -3.82 -8.02 -18.10
N THR A 19 -2.61 -7.50 -17.94
CA THR A 19 -1.75 -6.89 -18.97
C THR A 19 -0.56 -7.78 -19.36
N GLY A 20 -0.42 -8.98 -18.76
CA GLY A 20 0.62 -9.97 -19.07
C GLY A 20 1.89 -9.89 -18.20
N GLY A 21 1.92 -9.03 -17.18
CA GLY A 21 3.05 -8.84 -16.27
C GLY A 21 2.98 -9.67 -15.00
N TRP A 22 4.14 -10.08 -14.46
CA TRP A 22 4.19 -10.76 -13.17
C TRP A 22 4.17 -9.76 -12.01
N SER A 23 3.41 -10.05 -10.97
CA SER A 23 3.39 -9.26 -9.72
C SER A 23 3.59 -10.16 -8.50
N TYR A 24 4.42 -9.72 -7.56
CA TYR A 24 4.90 -10.55 -6.45
C TYR A 24 4.53 -9.97 -5.07
N GLY A 25 4.31 -10.88 -4.11
CA GLY A 25 4.15 -10.53 -2.71
C GLY A 25 2.84 -9.82 -2.36
N ILE A 26 2.76 -9.39 -1.11
CA ILE A 26 1.53 -8.89 -0.47
C ILE A 26 1.03 -7.59 -1.10
N TYR A 27 1.94 -6.73 -1.55
CA TYR A 27 1.63 -5.46 -2.21
C TYR A 27 1.58 -5.54 -3.73
N GLN A 28 1.70 -6.73 -4.31
CA GLN A 28 1.71 -6.92 -5.77
C GLN A 28 2.75 -6.02 -6.45
N ILE A 29 4.01 -6.18 -6.05
CA ILE A 29 5.15 -5.49 -6.65
C ILE A 29 5.24 -5.93 -8.12
N ALA A 30 4.83 -5.02 -9.01
CA ALA A 30 4.76 -5.27 -10.45
C ALA A 30 6.15 -5.27 -11.09
N THR A 31 6.34 -6.13 -12.08
CA THR A 31 7.62 -6.27 -12.79
C THR A 31 7.71 -5.41 -14.05
N GLN A 32 6.63 -5.29 -14.82
CA GLN A 32 6.65 -4.63 -16.14
C GLN A 32 6.89 -3.12 -16.11
N ASN A 33 6.56 -2.44 -15.01
CA ASN A 33 6.73 -0.99 -14.89
C ASN A 33 8.00 -0.58 -14.11
N GLY A 34 8.96 -1.51 -13.93
CA GLY A 34 10.21 -1.26 -13.21
C GLY A 34 10.10 -1.27 -11.68
N THR A 35 8.90 -1.47 -11.10
CA THR A 35 8.72 -1.43 -9.64
C THR A 35 9.46 -2.55 -8.91
N MET A 36 9.60 -3.73 -9.52
CA MET A 36 10.46 -4.79 -8.99
C MET A 36 11.94 -4.38 -8.96
N ASN A 37 12.42 -3.70 -10.00
CA ASN A 37 13.81 -3.21 -10.02
C ASN A 37 14.05 -2.18 -8.91
N ASP A 38 13.09 -1.28 -8.71
CA ASP A 38 13.14 -0.31 -7.60
C ASP A 38 13.14 -1.01 -6.24
N TYR A 39 12.36 -2.09 -6.08
CA TYR A 39 12.36 -2.88 -4.86
C TYR A 39 13.72 -3.54 -4.61
N LEU A 40 14.33 -4.14 -5.63
CA LEU A 40 15.66 -4.73 -5.52
C LEU A 40 16.71 -3.67 -5.13
N ASN A 41 16.65 -2.48 -5.73
CA ASN A 41 17.53 -1.36 -5.38
C ASN A 41 17.31 -0.89 -3.94
N TYR A 42 16.05 -0.81 -3.50
CA TYR A 42 15.69 -0.50 -2.12
C TYR A 42 16.33 -1.51 -1.15
N LEU A 43 16.16 -2.81 -1.39
CA LEU A 43 16.78 -3.85 -0.58
C LEU A 43 18.32 -3.74 -0.55
N GLN A 44 18.95 -3.39 -1.68
CA GLN A 44 20.40 -3.23 -1.76
C GLN A 44 20.90 -2.07 -0.88
N GLN A 45 20.17 -0.96 -0.87
CA GLN A 45 20.52 0.27 -0.16
C GLN A 45 20.30 0.17 1.36
N HIS A 46 19.41 -0.72 1.82
CA HIS A 46 19.11 -0.89 3.24
C HIS A 46 19.91 -2.07 3.83
N PRO A 47 20.93 -1.83 4.69
CA PRO A 47 21.82 -2.89 5.19
C PRO A 47 21.08 -4.09 5.79
N ASN A 48 19.99 -3.83 6.52
CA ASN A 48 19.14 -4.81 7.20
C ASN A 48 18.49 -5.79 6.20
N TYR A 49 18.22 -5.34 4.97
CA TYR A 49 17.52 -6.10 3.93
C TYR A 49 18.43 -6.62 2.81
N ARG A 50 19.70 -6.22 2.80
CA ARG A 50 20.66 -6.51 1.74
C ARG A 50 20.86 -8.01 1.48
N HIS A 51 20.70 -8.84 2.49
CA HIS A 51 20.79 -10.29 2.33
C HIS A 51 19.64 -10.87 1.48
N PHE A 52 18.44 -10.26 1.51
CA PHE A 52 17.33 -10.61 0.62
C PHE A 52 17.62 -10.24 -0.83
N TYR A 53 18.18 -9.04 -1.06
CA TYR A 53 18.66 -8.62 -2.38
C TYR A 53 19.60 -9.67 -2.98
N HIS A 54 20.63 -10.10 -2.24
CA HIS A 54 21.58 -11.09 -2.75
C HIS A 54 20.94 -12.45 -3.06
N ARG A 55 19.93 -12.89 -2.29
CA ARG A 55 19.20 -14.13 -2.61
C ARG A 55 18.37 -13.98 -3.90
N LEU A 56 17.66 -12.86 -4.07
CA LEU A 56 16.88 -12.59 -5.29
C LEU A 56 17.77 -12.40 -6.54
N GLN A 57 18.92 -11.75 -6.41
CA GLN A 57 19.89 -11.60 -7.51
C GLN A 57 20.48 -12.95 -7.94
N ARG A 58 20.78 -13.85 -7.00
CA ARG A 58 21.20 -15.22 -7.31
C ARG A 58 20.12 -16.04 -8.02
N ALA A 59 18.85 -15.65 -7.87
CA ALA A 59 17.72 -16.22 -8.59
C ALA A 59 17.46 -15.53 -9.95
N GLY A 60 18.40 -14.72 -10.44
CA GLY A 60 18.35 -14.04 -11.74
C GLY A 60 17.77 -12.62 -11.71
N GLY A 61 17.41 -12.10 -10.52
CA GLY A 61 17.05 -10.70 -10.32
C GLY A 61 15.82 -10.25 -11.10
N ASN A 62 15.80 -8.97 -11.49
CA ASN A 62 14.66 -8.36 -12.17
C ASN A 62 14.32 -9.05 -13.51
N ASN A 63 15.33 -9.52 -14.25
CA ASN A 63 15.14 -10.15 -15.56
C ASN A 63 14.31 -11.43 -15.45
N THR A 64 14.61 -12.28 -14.46
CA THR A 64 13.86 -13.53 -14.23
C THR A 64 12.54 -13.28 -13.50
N ALA A 65 12.43 -12.19 -12.74
CA ALA A 65 11.16 -11.74 -12.19
C ALA A 65 10.16 -11.34 -13.30
N ILE A 66 10.61 -10.58 -14.31
CA ILE A 66 9.76 -10.14 -15.44
C ILE A 66 9.25 -11.32 -16.26
N THR A 67 10.06 -12.36 -16.46
CA THR A 67 9.66 -13.55 -17.23
C THR A 67 8.85 -14.55 -16.40
N GLY A 68 8.77 -14.37 -15.09
CA GLY A 68 8.09 -15.31 -14.20
C GLY A 68 8.83 -16.63 -14.03
N ASP A 69 10.16 -16.59 -14.07
CA ASP A 69 11.01 -17.78 -13.98
C ASP A 69 10.74 -18.59 -12.69
N ALA A 70 10.84 -19.92 -12.80
CA ALA A 70 10.57 -20.82 -11.68
C ALA A 70 11.54 -20.60 -10.51
N GLN A 71 12.82 -20.34 -10.77
CA GLN A 71 13.84 -20.11 -9.75
C GLN A 71 13.54 -18.84 -8.95
N PHE A 72 13.13 -17.76 -9.63
CA PHE A 72 12.76 -16.50 -8.97
C PHE A 72 11.50 -16.68 -8.12
N LYS A 73 10.45 -17.31 -8.66
CA LYS A 73 9.20 -17.59 -7.92
C LYS A 73 9.46 -18.44 -6.68
N ASN A 74 10.27 -19.48 -6.79
CA ASN A 74 10.60 -20.36 -5.67
C ASN A 74 11.42 -19.63 -4.59
N THR A 75 12.38 -18.80 -5.00
CA THR A 75 13.18 -18.00 -4.07
C THR A 75 12.32 -16.96 -3.35
N TRP A 76 11.43 -16.28 -4.07
CA TRP A 76 10.47 -15.35 -3.49
C TRP A 76 9.54 -16.04 -2.48
N ALA A 77 9.01 -17.20 -2.84
CA ALA A 77 8.14 -18.00 -1.99
C ALA A 77 8.86 -18.45 -0.71
N ASP A 78 10.13 -18.83 -0.81
CA ASP A 78 10.95 -19.19 0.34
C ASP A 78 11.21 -18.00 1.26
N LEU A 79 11.63 -16.87 0.69
CA LEU A 79 11.85 -15.63 1.43
C LEU A 79 10.58 -15.10 2.12
N SER A 80 9.41 -15.30 1.51
CA SER A 80 8.11 -14.87 2.07
C SER A 80 7.71 -15.60 3.35
N LYS A 81 8.48 -16.60 3.80
CA LYS A 81 8.33 -17.22 5.12
C LYS A 81 9.00 -16.39 6.24
N ASN A 82 9.89 -15.46 5.89
CA ASN A 82 10.59 -14.59 6.83
C ASN A 82 9.82 -13.27 7.00
N SER A 83 9.50 -12.91 8.26
CA SER A 83 8.80 -11.67 8.60
C SER A 83 9.53 -10.41 8.14
N ASP A 84 10.86 -10.38 8.20
CA ASP A 84 11.66 -9.21 7.81
C ASP A 84 11.62 -9.00 6.29
N PHE A 85 11.47 -10.07 5.51
CA PHE A 85 11.26 -9.94 4.07
C PHE A 85 9.88 -9.36 3.76
N LEU A 86 8.85 -9.76 4.51
CA LEU A 86 7.52 -9.15 4.38
C LEU A 86 7.54 -7.68 4.82
N GLN A 87 8.26 -7.35 5.90
CA GLN A 87 8.45 -5.98 6.37
C GLN A 87 9.16 -5.13 5.32
N SER A 88 10.21 -5.66 4.68
CA SER A 88 10.92 -4.93 3.63
C SER A 88 10.03 -4.57 2.42
N GLN A 89 9.03 -5.40 2.10
CA GLN A 89 8.04 -5.07 1.08
C GLN A 89 7.13 -3.92 1.53
N GLN A 90 6.69 -3.92 2.79
CA GLN A 90 5.92 -2.84 3.38
C GLN A 90 6.74 -1.53 3.36
N ASP A 91 7.98 -1.57 3.86
CA ASP A 91 8.81 -0.37 3.96
C ASP A 91 9.15 0.21 2.58
N PHE A 92 9.46 -0.65 1.59
CA PHE A 92 9.67 -0.21 0.21
C PHE A 92 8.43 0.49 -0.35
N ILE A 93 7.26 -0.10 -0.14
CA ILE A 93 6.00 0.39 -0.66
C ILE A 93 5.60 1.70 0.02
N VAL A 94 5.86 1.82 1.33
CA VAL A 94 5.78 3.05 2.10
C VAL A 94 6.72 4.10 1.51
N ALA A 95 8.03 3.84 1.37
CA ALA A 95 8.95 4.81 0.79
C ALA A 95 8.55 5.25 -0.62
N LYS A 96 8.12 4.30 -1.47
CA LYS A 96 7.75 4.58 -2.87
C LYS A 96 6.43 5.33 -3.03
N LYS A 97 5.46 5.14 -2.14
CA LYS A 97 4.10 5.71 -2.27
C LYS A 97 3.76 6.78 -1.24
N LEU A 98 4.28 6.63 -0.02
CA LEU A 98 4.01 7.49 1.11
C LEU A 98 4.86 8.76 1.05
N ASP A 99 6.16 8.69 0.75
CA ASP A 99 7.04 9.88 0.81
C ASP A 99 6.60 11.03 -0.11
N PRO A 100 6.16 10.79 -1.37
CA PRO A 100 5.62 11.87 -2.20
C PRO A 100 4.28 12.41 -1.67
N ALA A 101 3.42 11.55 -1.12
CA ALA A 101 2.15 11.96 -0.55
C ALA A 101 2.34 12.75 0.76
N LEU A 102 3.28 12.34 1.60
CA LEU A 102 3.70 12.99 2.84
C LEU A 102 4.20 14.41 2.58
N ARG A 103 5.10 14.59 1.61
CA ARG A 103 5.58 15.92 1.22
C ARG A 103 4.47 16.86 0.75
N ARG A 104 3.39 16.30 0.20
CA ARG A 104 2.26 17.10 -0.28
C ARG A 104 1.28 17.49 0.82
N ILE A 105 1.31 16.83 1.97
CA ILE A 105 0.41 17.10 3.12
C ILE A 105 1.16 17.61 4.35
N SER A 106 2.48 17.83 4.24
CA SER A 106 3.33 18.23 5.37
C SER A 106 3.02 19.62 5.90
N ASP A 107 2.29 20.41 5.12
CA ASP A 107 1.74 21.71 5.47
C ASP A 107 0.47 21.63 6.34
N ILE A 108 -0.16 20.45 6.46
CA ILE A 108 -1.26 20.23 7.40
C ILE A 108 -0.69 20.16 8.82
N LYS A 109 -0.85 21.25 9.58
CA LYS A 109 -0.40 21.34 10.96
C LYS A 109 -1.03 20.24 11.81
N GLY A 110 -0.26 19.64 12.72
CA GLY A 110 -0.72 18.55 13.57
C GLY A 110 -0.78 17.17 12.90
N LEU A 111 -0.47 17.05 11.61
CA LEU A 111 -0.45 15.79 10.87
C LEU A 111 0.98 15.25 10.62
N ASN A 112 1.91 15.46 11.56
CA ASN A 112 3.18 14.75 11.48
C ASN A 112 2.95 13.27 11.80
N LEU A 113 3.01 12.42 10.76
CA LEU A 113 2.70 11.00 10.90
C LEU A 113 3.71 10.23 11.78
N GLU A 114 4.88 10.80 12.08
CA GLU A 114 5.80 10.25 13.08
C GLU A 114 5.19 10.16 14.48
N TYR A 115 4.32 11.12 14.81
CA TYR A 115 3.66 11.22 16.11
C TYR A 115 2.21 10.75 16.08
N ARG A 116 1.78 10.16 14.96
CA ARG A 116 0.43 9.62 14.78
C ARG A 116 0.47 8.09 14.74
N SER A 117 -0.66 7.46 15.00
CA SER A 117 -0.80 6.01 14.88
C SER A 117 -0.33 5.53 13.51
N PRO A 118 0.38 4.38 13.44
CA PRO A 118 0.72 3.72 12.17
C PRO A 118 -0.48 3.52 11.24
N VAL A 119 -1.69 3.42 11.81
CA VAL A 119 -2.94 3.28 11.03
C VAL A 119 -3.23 4.52 10.17
N VAL A 120 -2.87 5.73 10.61
CA VAL A 120 -3.03 6.95 9.80
C VAL A 120 -2.12 6.90 8.57
N ARG A 121 -0.90 6.35 8.72
CA ARG A 121 0.02 6.10 7.59
C ARG A 121 -0.56 5.08 6.61
N ASP A 122 -1.15 4.00 7.12
CA ASP A 122 -1.81 2.99 6.27
C ASP A 122 -3.01 3.56 5.49
N VAL A 123 -3.76 4.48 6.10
CA VAL A 123 -4.86 5.19 5.43
C VAL A 123 -4.33 6.11 4.33
N LEU A 124 -3.26 6.88 4.58
CA LEU A 124 -2.59 7.67 3.55
C LEU A 124 -2.11 6.78 2.40
N TYR A 125 -1.51 5.64 2.72
CA TYR A 125 -1.06 4.67 1.74
C TYR A 125 -2.21 4.10 0.87
N SER A 126 -3.31 3.66 1.49
CA SER A 126 -4.51 3.20 0.77
C SER A 126 -5.04 4.29 -0.16
N THR A 127 -5.03 5.54 0.30
CA THR A 127 -5.49 6.69 -0.48
C THR A 127 -4.56 6.97 -1.66
N ALA A 128 -3.25 7.02 -1.45
CA ALA A 128 -2.24 7.24 -2.50
C ALA A 128 -2.22 6.11 -3.53
N THR A 129 -2.48 4.88 -3.11
CA THR A 129 -2.63 3.74 -4.03
C THR A 129 -3.86 3.89 -4.92
N GLN A 130 -4.96 4.38 -4.35
CA GLN A 130 -6.24 4.49 -5.07
C GLN A 130 -6.34 5.73 -5.97
N HIS A 131 -5.72 6.84 -5.58
CA HIS A 131 -5.89 8.15 -6.22
C HIS A 131 -4.58 8.76 -6.76
N GLY A 132 -3.44 8.09 -6.57
CA GLY A 132 -2.13 8.68 -6.77
C GLY A 132 -1.75 9.67 -5.66
N GLU A 133 -0.50 10.15 -5.66
CA GLU A 133 0.02 11.09 -4.66
C GLU A 133 -0.76 12.41 -4.61
N GLY A 134 -1.09 13.00 -5.77
CA GLY A 134 -1.80 14.27 -5.86
C GLY A 134 -3.26 14.13 -5.45
N GLY A 135 -3.91 13.02 -5.82
CA GLY A 135 -5.28 12.75 -5.41
C GLY A 135 -5.40 12.43 -3.91
N ALA A 136 -4.38 11.77 -3.33
CA ALA A 136 -4.32 11.58 -1.89
C ALA A 136 -4.14 12.90 -1.14
N ALA A 137 -3.29 13.79 -1.65
CA ALA A 137 -3.17 15.13 -1.08
C ALA A 137 -4.49 15.90 -1.15
N ASP A 138 -5.20 15.90 -2.29
CA ASP A 138 -6.52 16.55 -2.43
C ASP A 138 -7.54 16.00 -1.42
N VAL A 139 -7.61 14.68 -1.26
CA VAL A 139 -8.45 14.04 -0.24
C VAL A 139 -8.11 14.52 1.16
N PHE A 140 -6.82 14.53 1.53
CA PHE A 140 -6.40 14.89 2.88
C PHE A 140 -6.67 16.37 3.20
N HIS A 141 -6.38 17.28 2.27
CA HIS A 141 -6.73 18.70 2.46
C HIS A 141 -8.24 18.93 2.49
N SER A 142 -8.99 18.25 1.63
CA SER A 142 -10.45 18.36 1.63
C SER A 142 -11.06 17.84 2.94
N ALA A 143 -10.47 16.79 3.53
CA ALA A 143 -10.96 16.18 4.77
C ALA A 143 -10.54 16.93 6.04
N LEU A 144 -9.31 17.46 6.08
CA LEU A 144 -8.65 17.96 7.29
C LEU A 144 -8.39 19.47 7.27
N GLY A 145 -8.47 20.12 6.10
CA GLY A 145 -7.96 21.48 5.92
C GLY A 145 -6.44 21.55 6.09
N PHE A 146 -5.95 22.63 6.69
CA PHE A 146 -4.53 22.88 6.94
C PHE A 146 -4.15 22.78 8.43
N ASP A 147 -5.09 22.42 9.32
CA ASP A 147 -4.81 22.19 10.74
C ASP A 147 -5.66 21.01 11.27
N ALA A 148 -4.96 19.96 11.68
CA ALA A 148 -5.51 18.74 12.28
C ALA A 148 -5.01 18.56 13.73
N SER A 149 -4.48 19.61 14.36
CA SER A 149 -3.89 19.53 15.71
C SER A 149 -4.89 19.07 16.76
N ASP A 150 -6.15 19.49 16.65
CA ASP A 150 -7.22 19.16 17.60
C ASP A 150 -7.93 17.85 17.27
N LEU A 151 -7.51 17.15 16.20
CA LEU A 151 -8.14 15.91 15.77
C LEU A 151 -7.44 14.69 16.36
N SER A 152 -8.23 13.77 16.90
CA SER A 152 -7.76 12.43 17.24
C SER A 152 -7.45 11.62 15.98
N ASP A 153 -6.68 10.54 16.13
CA ASP A 153 -6.40 9.64 15.00
C ASP A 153 -7.69 8.98 14.47
N GLU A 154 -8.67 8.73 15.35
CA GLU A 154 -9.99 8.24 14.95
C GLU A 154 -10.75 9.28 14.11
N ASP A 155 -10.74 10.55 14.51
CA ASP A 155 -11.38 11.64 13.75
C ASP A 155 -10.71 11.83 12.39
N ILE A 156 -9.38 11.80 12.33
CA ILE A 156 -8.61 11.89 11.10
C ILE A 156 -9.03 10.77 10.13
N ILE A 157 -9.02 9.52 10.59
CA ILE A 157 -9.39 8.36 9.77
C ILE A 157 -10.83 8.49 9.26
N ASN A 158 -11.78 8.82 10.14
CA ASN A 158 -13.18 8.96 9.78
C ASN A 158 -13.40 10.06 8.73
N LYS A 159 -12.80 11.24 8.93
CA LYS A 159 -12.88 12.37 7.98
C LYS A 159 -12.31 12.01 6.61
N ILE A 160 -11.16 11.32 6.58
CA ILE A 160 -10.55 10.88 5.32
C ILE A 160 -11.47 9.89 4.59
N TYR A 161 -12.01 8.88 5.25
CA TYR A 161 -12.92 7.93 4.61
C TYR A 161 -14.25 8.54 4.18
N GLN A 162 -14.78 9.50 4.95
CA GLN A 162 -15.93 10.29 4.55
C GLN A 162 -15.66 11.04 3.25
N GLU A 163 -14.52 11.74 3.16
CA GLU A 163 -14.14 12.49 1.96
C GLU A 163 -13.89 11.56 0.77
N ARG A 164 -13.15 10.46 0.95
CA ARG A 164 -12.91 9.46 -0.11
C ARG A 164 -14.20 8.85 -0.66
N SER A 165 -15.25 8.79 0.16
CA SER A 165 -16.56 8.29 -0.23
C SER A 165 -17.36 9.27 -1.10
N ASN A 166 -16.83 10.46 -1.37
CA ASN A 166 -17.35 11.39 -2.38
C ASN A 166 -17.04 10.89 -3.81
N VAL A 167 -17.69 9.78 -4.18
CA VAL A 167 -17.46 9.10 -5.46
C VAL A 167 -17.82 9.94 -6.68
N GLY A 168 -18.72 10.92 -6.52
CA GLY A 168 -19.02 11.90 -7.57
C GLY A 168 -17.85 12.83 -7.89
N LYS A 169 -17.02 13.17 -6.88
CA LYS A 169 -15.78 13.95 -7.06
C LYS A 169 -14.67 13.06 -7.61
N TYR A 170 -14.33 11.97 -6.92
CA TYR A 170 -13.10 11.21 -7.19
C TYR A 170 -13.24 10.10 -8.24
N PHE A 171 -14.45 9.65 -8.53
CA PHE A 171 -14.73 8.53 -9.45
C PHE A 171 -15.76 8.89 -10.52
N ARG A 172 -15.83 10.17 -10.91
CA ARG A 172 -16.81 10.68 -11.90
C ARG A 172 -16.83 9.91 -13.22
N LYS A 173 -15.70 9.33 -13.62
CA LYS A 173 -15.54 8.55 -14.85
C LYS A 173 -15.89 7.06 -14.70
N SER A 174 -16.06 6.57 -13.47
CA SER A 174 -16.45 5.18 -13.20
C SER A 174 -17.95 4.99 -13.37
N SER A 175 -18.39 3.77 -13.68
CA SER A 175 -19.82 3.44 -13.76
C SER A 175 -20.52 3.64 -12.41
N ILE A 176 -21.83 3.86 -12.43
CA ILE A 176 -22.63 4.01 -11.21
C ILE A 176 -22.53 2.79 -10.29
N GLU A 177 -22.42 1.59 -10.86
CA GLU A 177 -22.24 0.35 -10.11
C GLU A 177 -20.90 0.35 -9.35
N ILE A 178 -19.81 0.74 -10.01
CA ILE A 178 -18.50 0.87 -9.36
C ILE A 178 -18.57 1.94 -8.27
N GLN A 179 -19.16 3.10 -8.54
CA GLN A 179 -19.32 4.17 -7.55
C GLN A 179 -20.12 3.71 -6.33
N ASN A 180 -21.22 2.99 -6.53
CA ASN A 180 -22.04 2.42 -5.46
C ASN A 180 -21.28 1.36 -4.66
N ASN A 181 -20.52 0.48 -5.32
CA ASN A 181 -19.69 -0.49 -4.62
C ASN A 181 -18.62 0.17 -3.74
N LEU A 182 -17.94 1.20 -4.28
CA LEU A 182 -16.93 1.95 -3.54
C LEU A 182 -17.54 2.63 -2.31
N LYS A 183 -18.63 3.38 -2.50
CA LYS A 183 -19.30 4.15 -1.46
C LYS A 183 -19.96 3.28 -0.39
N ASN A 184 -20.67 2.22 -0.78
CA ASN A 184 -21.54 1.48 0.13
C ASN A 184 -20.89 0.22 0.70
N VAL A 185 -19.82 -0.28 0.07
CA VAL A 185 -19.19 -1.55 0.48
C VAL A 185 -17.73 -1.34 0.82
N ARG A 186 -16.93 -0.84 -0.13
CA ARG A 186 -15.47 -0.84 0.04
C ARG A 186 -15.01 0.15 1.12
N PHE A 187 -15.34 1.43 0.99
CA PHE A 187 -14.86 2.45 1.93
C PHE A 187 -15.40 2.28 3.36
N PRO A 188 -16.67 1.91 3.58
CA PRO A 188 -17.15 1.59 4.93
C PRO A 188 -16.38 0.42 5.56
N ASN A 189 -16.11 -0.64 4.79
CA ASN A 189 -15.36 -1.80 5.29
C ASN A 189 -13.89 -1.48 5.57
N GLU A 190 -13.25 -0.67 4.72
CA GLU A 190 -11.89 -0.21 4.95
C GLU A 190 -11.80 0.69 6.19
N ASN A 191 -12.75 1.62 6.38
CA ASN A 191 -12.82 2.47 7.58
C ASN A 191 -12.98 1.62 8.85
N ALA A 192 -13.95 0.70 8.88
CA ALA A 192 -14.18 -0.17 10.03
C ALA A 192 -12.94 -1.02 10.38
N LYS A 193 -12.18 -1.48 9.38
CA LYS A 193 -10.92 -2.20 9.59
C LYS A 193 -9.83 -1.28 10.15
N ALA A 194 -9.69 -0.07 9.63
CA ALA A 194 -8.73 0.92 10.12
C ALA A 194 -9.03 1.26 11.59
N LEU A 195 -10.28 1.55 11.96
CA LEU A 195 -10.67 1.83 13.34
C LEU A 195 -10.45 0.62 14.26
N LYS A 196 -10.71 -0.60 13.78
CA LYS A 196 -10.42 -1.82 14.55
C LYS A 196 -8.91 -1.96 14.80
N LEU A 197 -8.08 -1.69 13.81
CA LEU A 197 -6.62 -1.70 13.95
C LEU A 197 -6.14 -0.58 14.88
N LEU A 198 -6.73 0.61 14.80
CA LEU A 198 -6.36 1.74 15.66
C LEU A 198 -6.47 1.38 17.14
N LYS A 199 -7.55 0.68 17.52
CA LYS A 199 -7.77 0.18 18.88
C LYS A 199 -6.70 -0.80 19.37
N CYS A 200 -5.95 -1.45 18.47
CA CYS A 200 -4.84 -2.32 18.85
C CYS A 200 -3.54 -1.54 19.13
N TYR A 201 -3.47 -0.27 18.76
CA TYR A 201 -2.32 0.63 18.96
C TYR A 201 -2.57 1.71 20.01
N SER A 202 -3.83 1.93 20.41
CA SER A 202 -4.19 2.75 21.55
C SER A 202 -3.92 1.97 22.84
N TYR A 203 -2.86 2.35 23.57
CA TYR A 203 -2.58 1.87 24.92
C TYR A 203 -3.53 2.53 25.93
#